data_AF-A0ABC8BER5-F1
#
_entry.id   AF-A0ABC8BER5-F1
#
_cell.length_a   1.000
_cell.length_b   1.000
_cell.length_c   1.000
_cell.angle_alpha   90.00
_cell.angle_beta   90.00
_cell.angle_gamma   90.00
#
_symmetry.space_group_name_H-M   'P 1'
#
loop_
_entity.id
_entity.type
_entity.pdbx_description
1 polymer ?
#
loop_
_entity_poly.entity_id
_entity_poly.type
_entity_poly.pdbx_seq_one_letter_code
_entity_poly.pdbx_strand_id
1 'polypeptide(L)'
;MPWYKTGTVSVTQNSNAVIGSGTAFIANSRVGDGFRGPDGGWYEVTNIASDTAMSISPNYQGASNSAGGYALAPLQGYVKESADRLRALVLQYGDKLAALGTTGNYDILPVAKGGTGATDGASALTSLGMKGGAYDALIKSVGFRGAPVGYNVQGLYMGWNGNGDGGANYICNRGGGLGGHAWWSVNSDNTAAGPVMTYSYTGVLTVSQVSTTLVSTNQINGLTTPITLAQGGTGGKDQATARNALGLGTGQAPVFAGLDIVGRVSSNGTWCRTGFTGSRGGTVYNFNWTGNNVDVYIDNTYVGTMTLFTSDYRIKKFIKELKVPSFLDRIDAYRLVTYERKIFGDVFRGDGRVYQGLIAHEAQEVNPLAVTGEKDGVDENGNARIQQLDPMALITDLMGAVKELRAEVAALKASIQPAPEPATA
;
A
#
# COMPACT_ATOMS: atom_id res chain seq x y z
N MET A 1 89.77 12.75 -53.03
CA MET A 1 90.47 11.45 -53.04
C MET A 1 91.12 11.27 -54.41
N PRO A 2 92.43 10.98 -54.50
CA PRO A 2 93.10 10.79 -55.80
C PRO A 2 92.57 9.51 -56.48
N TRP A 3 92.37 9.56 -57.80
CA TRP A 3 91.94 8.39 -58.59
C TRP A 3 93.03 7.32 -58.64
N TYR A 4 92.61 6.06 -58.59
CA TYR A 4 93.54 4.92 -58.64
C TYR A 4 94.04 4.69 -60.07
N LYS A 5 95.36 4.66 -60.25
CA LYS A 5 96.03 4.62 -61.56
C LYS A 5 97.32 3.79 -61.57
N THR A 6 97.46 2.91 -60.59
CA THR A 6 98.68 2.10 -60.39
C THR A 6 98.65 0.88 -61.30
N GLY A 7 99.72 0.65 -62.06
CA GLY A 7 99.79 -0.43 -63.05
C GLY A 7 99.30 -0.01 -64.44
N THR A 8 99.17 -0.97 -65.34
CA THR A 8 98.72 -0.75 -66.73
C THR A 8 97.57 -1.69 -67.06
N VAL A 9 96.77 -1.33 -68.06
CA VAL A 9 95.66 -2.18 -68.54
C VAL A 9 95.82 -2.54 -70.00
N SER A 10 95.50 -3.79 -70.32
CA SER A 10 95.28 -4.30 -71.66
C SER A 10 93.79 -4.25 -71.96
N VAL A 11 93.44 -3.52 -73.01
CA VAL A 11 92.07 -3.31 -73.50
C VAL A 11 92.01 -3.59 -74.99
N THR A 12 90.96 -4.27 -75.44
CA THR A 12 90.76 -4.64 -76.84
C THR A 12 89.53 -3.92 -77.38
N GLN A 13 89.65 -3.32 -78.56
CA GLN A 13 88.53 -2.64 -79.21
C GLN A 13 87.32 -3.59 -79.32
N ASN A 14 86.13 -3.06 -79.03
CA ASN A 14 84.85 -3.78 -78.99
C ASN A 14 84.78 -4.93 -77.96
N SER A 15 85.70 -4.98 -76.99
CA SER A 15 85.63 -5.90 -75.85
C SER A 15 85.25 -5.17 -74.57
N ASN A 16 84.52 -5.84 -73.67
CA ASN A 16 84.27 -5.34 -72.33
C ASN A 16 85.40 -5.70 -71.35
N ALA A 17 86.35 -6.55 -71.73
CA ALA A 17 87.38 -7.04 -70.82
C ALA A 17 88.54 -6.04 -70.68
N VAL A 18 88.88 -5.72 -69.43
CA VAL A 18 90.05 -4.93 -69.05
C VAL A 18 90.95 -5.83 -68.22
N ILE A 19 92.15 -6.14 -68.73
CA ILE A 19 93.12 -7.00 -68.06
C ILE A 19 94.26 -6.14 -67.52
N GLY A 20 94.36 -6.03 -66.21
CA GLY A 20 95.37 -5.24 -65.51
C GLY A 20 96.67 -6.01 -65.27
N SER A 21 97.78 -5.29 -65.25
CA SER A 21 99.10 -5.75 -64.81
C SER A 21 99.63 -4.80 -63.74
N GLY A 22 99.99 -5.35 -62.57
CA GLY A 22 100.37 -4.55 -61.40
C GLY A 22 99.21 -3.73 -60.80
N THR A 23 97.97 -4.12 -61.11
CA THR A 23 96.74 -3.48 -60.61
C THR A 23 96.20 -4.20 -59.38
N ALA A 24 95.38 -3.51 -58.60
CA ALA A 24 94.65 -4.01 -57.45
C ALA A 24 93.19 -3.52 -57.53
N PHE A 25 92.46 -4.01 -58.54
CA PHE A 25 91.11 -3.55 -58.84
C PHE A 25 90.09 -3.80 -57.73
N ILE A 26 90.17 -4.93 -57.01
CA ILE A 26 89.18 -5.25 -55.96
C ILE A 26 89.28 -4.25 -54.81
N ALA A 27 90.50 -3.89 -54.42
CA ALA A 27 90.72 -2.98 -53.30
C ALA A 27 90.40 -1.52 -53.64
N ASN A 28 90.42 -1.13 -54.93
CA ASN A 28 90.42 0.28 -55.33
C ASN A 28 89.28 0.68 -56.28
N SER A 29 88.32 -0.22 -56.53
CA SER A 29 87.16 0.04 -57.40
C SER A 29 85.97 -0.80 -56.97
N ARG A 30 84.78 -0.38 -57.38
CA ARG A 30 83.53 -1.13 -57.25
C ARG A 30 82.81 -1.18 -58.59
N VAL A 31 81.89 -2.13 -58.73
CA VAL A 31 80.91 -2.09 -59.83
C VAL A 31 80.12 -0.78 -59.73
N GLY A 32 79.98 -0.06 -60.84
CA GLY A 32 79.39 1.27 -60.94
C GLY A 32 80.40 2.43 -60.90
N ASP A 33 81.67 2.17 -60.60
CA ASP A 33 82.72 3.20 -60.69
C ASP A 33 83.07 3.55 -62.14
N GLY A 34 83.64 4.73 -62.33
CA GLY A 34 84.08 5.21 -63.62
C GLY A 34 85.48 4.70 -63.94
N PHE A 35 85.61 3.87 -64.96
CA PHE A 35 86.88 3.52 -65.57
C PHE A 35 87.19 4.49 -66.70
N ARG A 36 88.31 5.20 -66.59
CA ARG A 36 88.85 6.00 -67.67
C ARG A 36 89.89 5.18 -68.42
N GLY A 37 89.58 4.84 -69.67
CA GLY A 37 90.45 4.05 -70.53
C GLY A 37 91.67 4.82 -71.04
N PRO A 38 92.65 4.11 -71.67
CA PRO A 38 93.83 4.73 -72.29
C PRO A 38 93.51 5.68 -73.43
N ASP A 39 92.36 5.52 -74.06
CA ASP A 39 91.76 6.42 -75.04
C ASP A 39 91.23 7.73 -74.42
N GLY A 40 91.25 7.84 -73.10
CA GLY A 40 90.70 8.97 -72.35
C GLY A 40 89.18 8.92 -72.18
N GLY A 41 88.52 7.90 -72.74
CA GLY A 41 87.07 7.68 -72.68
C GLY A 41 86.62 7.17 -71.32
N TRP A 42 85.35 7.40 -70.99
CA TRP A 42 84.73 6.99 -69.73
C TRP A 42 83.81 5.80 -69.93
N TYR A 43 83.99 4.80 -69.07
CA TYR A 43 83.23 3.56 -69.09
C TYR A 43 82.79 3.22 -67.68
N GLU A 44 81.63 2.59 -67.54
CA GLU A 44 81.14 2.06 -66.28
C GLU A 44 81.77 0.71 -66.01
N VAL A 45 82.35 0.51 -64.83
CA VAL A 45 82.80 -0.82 -64.39
C VAL A 45 81.58 -1.68 -64.07
N THR A 46 81.34 -2.75 -64.83
CA THR A 46 80.15 -3.62 -64.66
C THR A 46 80.44 -4.88 -63.85
N ASN A 47 81.69 -5.32 -63.78
CA ASN A 47 82.11 -6.44 -62.95
C ASN A 47 83.60 -6.31 -62.60
N ILE A 48 84.02 -6.81 -61.44
CA ILE A 48 85.43 -6.92 -61.05
C ILE A 48 85.67 -8.39 -60.72
N ALA A 49 86.30 -9.11 -61.64
CA ALA A 49 86.52 -10.55 -61.52
C ALA A 49 87.75 -10.87 -60.65
N SER A 50 88.77 -10.01 -60.65
CA SER A 50 89.97 -10.12 -59.81
C SER A 50 90.71 -8.78 -59.73
N ASP A 51 91.79 -8.71 -58.95
CA ASP A 51 92.67 -7.54 -58.90
C ASP A 51 93.27 -7.14 -60.27
N THR A 52 93.27 -8.07 -61.23
CA THR A 52 93.83 -7.91 -62.58
C THR A 52 92.80 -8.10 -63.69
N ALA A 53 91.52 -8.24 -63.40
CA ALA A 53 90.50 -8.40 -64.44
C ALA A 53 89.18 -7.72 -64.04
N MET A 54 88.68 -6.84 -64.89
CA MET A 54 87.36 -6.22 -64.76
C MET A 54 86.63 -6.17 -66.10
N SER A 55 85.33 -5.93 -66.05
CA SER A 55 84.48 -5.70 -67.21
C SER A 55 83.95 -4.28 -67.21
N ILE A 56 83.84 -3.67 -68.38
CA ILE A 56 83.35 -2.31 -68.57
C ILE A 56 82.14 -2.24 -69.54
N SER A 57 81.34 -1.19 -69.43
CA SER A 57 80.23 -0.88 -70.34
C SER A 57 80.20 0.61 -70.69
N PRO A 58 79.96 1.01 -71.95
CA PRO A 58 79.93 0.14 -73.13
C PRO A 58 81.28 -0.55 -73.39
N ASN A 59 81.34 -1.50 -74.33
CA ASN A 59 82.61 -2.13 -74.72
C ASN A 59 83.63 -1.06 -75.15
N TYR A 60 84.92 -1.32 -74.91
CA TYR A 60 86.01 -0.37 -75.17
C TYR A 60 86.00 0.12 -76.62
N GLN A 61 85.91 1.43 -76.81
CA GLN A 61 85.66 2.04 -78.13
C GLN A 61 86.97 2.49 -78.82
N GLY A 62 88.02 2.77 -78.05
CA GLY A 62 89.33 3.13 -78.56
C GLY A 62 90.07 1.98 -79.26
N ALA A 63 91.18 2.31 -79.93
CA ALA A 63 92.07 1.31 -80.52
C ALA A 63 92.67 0.40 -79.44
N SER A 64 92.78 -0.90 -79.73
CA SER A 64 93.34 -1.89 -78.80
C SER A 64 94.73 -1.47 -78.28
N ASN A 65 94.93 -1.55 -76.97
CA ASN A 65 96.16 -1.16 -76.30
C ASN A 65 96.53 -2.23 -75.27
N SER A 66 97.73 -2.80 -75.37
CA SER A 66 98.21 -3.88 -74.51
C SER A 66 98.83 -3.41 -73.18
N ALA A 67 99.13 -2.12 -73.04
CA ALA A 67 99.74 -1.55 -71.83
C ALA A 67 99.39 -0.05 -71.68
N GLY A 68 98.10 0.25 -71.60
CA GLY A 68 97.60 1.61 -71.49
C GLY A 68 97.53 2.13 -70.05
N GLY A 69 97.68 3.45 -69.89
CA GLY A 69 97.37 4.13 -68.64
C GLY A 69 95.85 4.21 -68.42
N TYR A 70 95.42 4.14 -67.18
CA TYR A 70 94.00 4.21 -66.82
C TYR A 70 93.80 5.01 -65.53
N ALA A 71 92.56 5.34 -65.23
CA ALA A 71 92.19 5.82 -63.90
C ALA A 71 90.84 5.26 -63.48
N LEU A 72 90.72 4.84 -62.23
CA LEU A 72 89.46 4.51 -61.60
C LEU A 72 89.01 5.70 -60.75
N ALA A 73 87.89 6.28 -61.15
CA ALA A 73 87.21 7.33 -60.42
C ALA A 73 86.08 6.69 -59.61
N PRO A 74 86.12 6.78 -58.28
CA PRO A 74 84.98 6.38 -57.45
C PRO A 74 83.78 7.24 -57.84
N LEU A 75 82.80 6.65 -58.52
CA LEU A 75 81.52 7.29 -58.80
C LEU A 75 80.62 6.95 -57.63
N GLN A 76 80.87 7.61 -56.50
CA GLN A 76 80.00 7.45 -55.34
C GLN A 76 78.62 7.97 -55.72
N GLY A 77 77.70 7.03 -56.01
CA GLY A 77 76.26 7.24 -55.88
C GLY A 77 75.95 7.52 -54.41
N TYR A 78 76.28 8.73 -53.95
CA TYR A 78 76.09 9.15 -52.57
C TYR A 78 74.62 8.99 -52.17
N VAL A 79 74.36 8.10 -51.20
CA VAL A 79 73.31 8.22 -50.17
C VAL A 79 71.86 8.30 -50.68
N LYS A 80 71.56 7.99 -51.95
CA LYS A 80 70.15 8.06 -52.43
C LYS A 80 69.24 7.12 -51.66
N GLU A 81 69.65 5.87 -51.45
CA GLU A 81 68.80 4.90 -50.75
C GLU A 81 68.59 5.25 -49.27
N SER A 82 69.62 5.70 -48.55
CA SER A 82 69.47 6.09 -47.15
C SER A 82 68.76 7.44 -47.00
N ALA A 83 68.97 8.40 -47.92
CA ALA A 83 68.20 9.63 -47.96
C ALA A 83 66.72 9.36 -48.32
N ASP A 84 66.44 8.44 -49.24
CA ASP A 84 65.08 8.02 -49.60
C ASP A 84 64.42 7.27 -48.45
N ARG A 85 65.13 6.39 -47.74
CA ARG A 85 64.62 5.70 -46.54
C ARG A 85 64.36 6.67 -45.38
N LEU A 86 65.25 7.64 -45.15
CA LEU A 86 65.04 8.67 -44.12
C LEU A 86 63.90 9.62 -44.50
N ARG A 87 63.81 10.02 -45.78
CA ARG A 87 62.71 10.83 -46.28
C ARG A 87 61.38 10.07 -46.20
N ALA A 88 61.36 8.78 -46.50
CA ALA A 88 60.19 7.93 -46.32
C ALA A 88 59.77 7.88 -44.85
N LEU A 89 60.72 7.74 -43.91
CA LEU A 89 60.44 7.80 -42.48
C LEU A 89 59.85 9.17 -42.09
N VAL A 90 60.45 10.27 -42.52
CA VAL A 90 59.98 11.64 -42.22
C VAL A 90 58.62 11.91 -42.85
N LEU A 91 58.34 11.46 -44.07
CA LEU A 91 57.02 11.60 -44.69
C LEU A 91 55.96 10.73 -43.98
N GLN A 92 56.34 9.54 -43.51
CA GLN A 92 55.41 8.62 -42.87
C GLN A 92 55.12 8.96 -41.41
N TYR A 93 56.10 9.52 -40.69
CA TYR A 93 56.05 9.73 -39.25
C TYR A 93 56.32 11.16 -38.81
N GLY A 94 56.84 12.05 -39.65
CA GLY A 94 57.19 13.42 -39.29
C GLY A 94 55.99 14.22 -38.80
N ASP A 95 54.92 14.30 -39.60
CA ASP A 95 53.69 14.99 -39.19
C ASP A 95 53.03 14.32 -37.98
N LYS A 96 53.10 12.98 -37.89
CA LYS A 96 52.54 12.22 -36.76
C LYS A 96 53.29 12.50 -35.46
N LEU A 97 54.61 12.58 -35.50
CA LEU A 97 55.47 12.86 -34.35
C LEU A 97 55.37 14.34 -33.96
N ALA A 98 55.28 15.25 -34.94
CA ALA A 98 55.04 16.67 -34.70
C ALA A 98 53.67 16.91 -34.03
N ALA A 99 52.63 16.18 -34.46
CA ALA A 99 51.30 16.25 -33.86
C ALA A 99 51.26 15.83 -32.39
N LEU A 100 52.20 15.00 -31.92
CA LEU A 100 52.31 14.66 -30.50
C LEU A 100 52.78 15.85 -29.63
N GLY A 101 53.45 16.85 -30.19
CA GLY A 101 53.87 18.06 -29.46
C GLY A 101 54.58 17.74 -28.13
N THR A 102 54.16 18.39 -27.03
CA THR A 102 54.73 18.14 -25.69
C THR A 102 54.32 16.81 -25.04
N THR A 103 53.36 16.09 -25.62
CA THR A 103 52.81 14.82 -25.09
C THR A 103 53.80 13.66 -25.25
N GLY A 104 54.67 13.71 -26.27
CA GLY A 104 55.64 12.65 -26.57
C GLY A 104 56.79 12.50 -25.57
N ASN A 105 56.90 13.39 -24.57
CA ASN A 105 58.00 13.41 -23.60
C ASN A 105 57.65 12.71 -22.27
N TYR A 106 56.48 12.09 -22.17
CA TYR A 106 56.01 11.44 -20.95
C TYR A 106 55.87 9.94 -21.14
N ASP A 107 56.46 9.16 -20.22
CA ASP A 107 56.23 7.70 -20.16
C ASP A 107 54.76 7.38 -19.80
N ILE A 108 54.14 8.23 -18.99
CA ILE A 108 52.72 8.18 -18.62
C ILE A 108 52.13 9.56 -18.80
N LEU A 109 51.12 9.68 -19.66
CA LEU A 109 50.52 10.97 -19.96
C LEU A 109 49.71 11.50 -18.76
N PRO A 110 50.03 12.67 -18.18
CA PRO A 110 49.28 13.23 -17.06
C PRO A 110 47.89 13.71 -17.47
N VAL A 111 47.01 13.85 -16.47
CA VAL A 111 45.63 14.34 -16.66
C VAL A 111 45.58 15.71 -17.35
N ALA A 112 46.49 16.62 -16.98
CA ALA A 112 46.59 17.95 -17.60
C ALA A 112 46.92 17.95 -19.10
N LYS A 113 47.32 16.79 -19.65
CA LYS A 113 47.62 16.59 -21.07
C LYS A 113 46.67 15.59 -21.74
N GLY A 114 45.53 15.28 -21.10
CA GLY A 114 44.50 14.39 -21.63
C GLY A 114 44.74 12.90 -21.37
N GLY A 115 45.75 12.55 -20.57
CA GLY A 115 45.95 11.18 -20.10
C GLY A 115 45.25 10.91 -18.77
N THR A 116 45.60 9.79 -18.14
CA THR A 116 45.08 9.39 -16.82
C THR A 116 46.12 9.55 -15.71
N GLY A 117 47.38 9.86 -16.06
CA GLY A 117 48.49 9.93 -15.12
C GLY A 117 48.82 8.60 -14.44
N ALA A 118 48.37 7.46 -14.96
CA ALA A 118 48.57 6.14 -14.34
C ALA A 118 48.68 4.99 -15.36
N THR A 119 49.31 3.90 -14.96
CA THR A 119 49.45 2.65 -15.75
C THR A 119 48.41 1.58 -15.43
N ASP A 120 47.61 1.77 -14.38
CA ASP A 120 46.54 0.86 -13.97
C ASP A 120 45.22 1.60 -13.73
N GLY A 121 44.10 0.87 -13.79
CA GLY A 121 42.78 1.46 -13.69
C GLY A 121 42.44 2.06 -12.33
N ALA A 122 42.95 1.49 -11.22
CA ALA A 122 42.65 1.98 -9.88
C ALA A 122 43.33 3.33 -9.62
N SER A 123 44.60 3.43 -10.03
CA SER A 123 45.38 4.67 -9.98
C SER A 123 44.82 5.71 -10.94
N ALA A 124 44.34 5.33 -12.13
CA ALA A 124 43.69 6.24 -13.08
C ALA A 124 42.41 6.87 -12.52
N LEU A 125 41.53 6.07 -11.90
CA LEU A 125 40.32 6.58 -11.24
C LEU A 125 40.65 7.53 -10.08
N THR A 126 41.76 7.27 -9.38
CA THR A 126 42.24 8.14 -8.31
C THR A 126 42.75 9.47 -8.88
N SER A 127 43.58 9.44 -9.93
CA SER A 127 44.09 10.64 -10.62
C SER A 127 43.00 11.49 -11.27
N LEU A 128 41.94 10.86 -11.79
CA LEU A 128 40.75 11.54 -12.31
C LEU A 128 39.78 12.01 -11.21
N GLY A 129 40.10 11.76 -9.93
CA GLY A 129 39.30 12.18 -8.78
C GLY A 129 38.01 11.39 -8.57
N MET A 130 37.82 10.28 -9.29
CA MET A 130 36.61 9.44 -9.21
C MET A 130 36.60 8.50 -8.00
N LYS A 131 37.76 8.22 -7.40
CA LYS A 131 37.91 7.42 -6.16
C LYS A 131 38.47 8.29 -5.04
N GLY A 132 37.72 8.46 -3.95
CA GLY A 132 38.19 9.15 -2.74
C GLY A 132 37.84 10.65 -2.62
N GLY A 133 37.13 11.23 -3.60
CA GLY A 133 36.33 12.46 -3.45
C GLY A 133 37.10 13.78 -3.28
N ALA A 134 37.45 14.42 -4.39
CA ALA A 134 37.75 15.86 -4.47
C ALA A 134 36.84 16.62 -5.46
N TYR A 135 36.11 15.90 -6.32
CA TYR A 135 35.26 16.47 -7.38
C TYR A 135 33.91 15.74 -7.47
N ASP A 136 32.86 16.49 -7.81
CA ASP A 136 31.53 15.94 -8.10
C ASP A 136 31.42 15.50 -9.56
N ALA A 137 30.75 14.37 -9.82
CA ALA A 137 30.49 13.88 -11.17
C ALA A 137 29.12 14.34 -11.68
N LEU A 138 29.10 15.24 -12.66
CA LEU A 138 27.89 15.68 -13.37
C LEU A 138 27.67 14.80 -14.62
N ILE A 139 26.72 13.88 -14.56
CA ILE A 139 26.43 12.92 -15.64
C ILE A 139 24.98 13.10 -16.10
N LYS A 140 24.74 13.15 -17.42
CA LYS A 140 23.40 13.35 -18.00
C LYS A 140 22.46 12.16 -17.74
N SER A 141 22.98 10.93 -17.81
CA SER A 141 22.25 9.71 -17.49
C SER A 141 23.19 8.57 -17.12
N VAL A 142 22.73 7.70 -16.22
CA VAL A 142 23.44 6.48 -15.81
C VAL A 142 22.53 5.29 -16.08
N GLY A 143 23.03 4.29 -16.82
CA GLY A 143 22.31 3.05 -17.12
C GLY A 143 22.97 1.86 -16.46
N PHE A 144 22.20 1.09 -15.68
CA PHE A 144 22.64 -0.16 -15.07
C PHE A 144 22.05 -1.34 -15.84
N ARG A 145 22.89 -2.25 -16.34
CA ARG A 145 22.46 -3.41 -17.16
C ARG A 145 22.77 -4.76 -16.54
N GLY A 146 23.56 -4.78 -15.47
CA GLY A 146 23.91 -6.00 -14.75
C GLY A 146 23.32 -5.99 -13.35
N ALA A 147 23.23 -7.18 -12.76
CA ALA A 147 22.89 -7.35 -11.36
C ALA A 147 23.89 -6.57 -10.48
N PRO A 148 23.44 -5.97 -9.37
CA PRO A 148 24.35 -5.31 -8.44
C PRO A 148 25.31 -6.36 -7.86
N VAL A 149 26.59 -6.28 -8.23
CA VAL A 149 27.63 -7.21 -7.78
C VAL A 149 28.11 -6.77 -6.39
N GLY A 150 28.04 -7.67 -5.39
CA GLY A 150 28.79 -7.50 -4.14
C GLY A 150 28.17 -6.60 -3.06
N TYR A 151 26.86 -6.75 -2.76
CA TYR A 151 26.26 -6.15 -1.56
C TYR A 151 26.73 -6.79 -0.23
N ASN A 152 27.81 -7.59 -0.24
CA ASN A 152 28.41 -8.19 0.94
C ASN A 152 29.36 -7.23 1.71
N VAL A 153 29.57 -6.02 1.18
CA VAL A 153 30.33 -4.94 1.84
C VAL A 153 29.37 -3.77 2.15
N GLN A 154 29.65 -3.02 3.21
CA GLN A 154 28.83 -1.86 3.59
C GLN A 154 28.84 -0.80 2.48
N GLY A 155 27.68 -0.30 2.07
CA GLY A 155 27.58 0.68 0.99
C GLY A 155 26.21 0.75 0.29
N LEU A 156 26.12 1.64 -0.70
CA LEU A 156 24.97 1.75 -1.61
C LEU A 156 25.29 1.03 -2.92
N TYR A 157 24.39 0.18 -3.36
CA TYR A 157 24.47 -0.56 -4.62
C TYR A 157 23.24 -0.30 -5.47
N MET A 158 23.47 -0.08 -6.75
CA MET A 158 22.42 0.11 -7.75
C MET A 158 22.67 -0.87 -8.90
N GLY A 159 21.62 -1.50 -9.40
CA GLY A 159 21.75 -2.50 -10.46
C GLY A 159 20.41 -2.85 -11.10
N TRP A 160 20.47 -3.76 -12.06
CA TRP A 160 19.32 -4.24 -12.81
C TRP A 160 19.22 -5.76 -12.73
N ASN A 161 18.00 -6.26 -12.50
CA ASN A 161 17.65 -7.67 -12.54
C ASN A 161 18.43 -8.55 -11.54
N GLY A 162 18.76 -8.02 -10.36
CA GLY A 162 19.44 -8.76 -9.30
C GLY A 162 18.60 -9.89 -8.70
N ASN A 163 17.27 -9.79 -8.81
CA ASN A 163 16.32 -10.80 -8.31
C ASN A 163 15.79 -11.73 -9.42
N GLY A 164 16.21 -11.54 -10.69
CA GLY A 164 15.70 -12.31 -11.83
C GLY A 164 14.28 -11.93 -12.29
N ASP A 165 13.74 -10.83 -11.80
CA ASP A 165 12.37 -10.35 -12.02
C ASP A 165 12.27 -9.17 -13.00
N GLY A 166 13.39 -8.75 -13.60
CA GLY A 166 13.46 -7.54 -14.43
C GLY A 166 13.29 -6.25 -13.62
N GLY A 167 13.50 -6.28 -12.29
CA GLY A 167 13.42 -5.10 -11.43
C GLY A 167 14.72 -4.30 -11.37
N ALA A 168 14.60 -3.01 -11.05
CA ALA A 168 15.74 -2.20 -10.62
C ALA A 168 16.01 -2.45 -9.12
N ASN A 169 17.27 -2.60 -8.76
CA ASN A 169 17.68 -2.81 -7.38
C ASN A 169 18.33 -1.53 -6.83
N TYR A 170 17.90 -1.11 -5.64
CA TYR A 170 18.51 -0.05 -4.84
C TYR A 170 18.77 -0.61 -3.45
N ILE A 171 20.02 -0.94 -3.16
CA ILE A 171 20.39 -1.72 -1.97
C ILE A 171 21.30 -0.88 -1.09
N CYS A 172 20.85 -0.54 0.11
CA CYS A 172 21.74 -0.08 1.17
C CYS A 172 22.16 -1.27 2.03
N ASN A 173 23.40 -1.74 1.88
CA ASN A 173 23.98 -2.62 2.88
C ASN A 173 24.34 -1.78 4.11
N ARG A 174 23.67 -2.06 5.21
CA ARG A 174 23.78 -1.27 6.44
C ARG A 174 25.23 -1.21 6.92
N GLY A 175 25.67 0.01 7.22
CA GLY A 175 26.91 0.24 7.96
C GLY A 175 26.78 -0.11 9.45
N GLY A 176 27.68 0.44 10.26
CA GLY A 176 27.59 0.36 11.74
C GLY A 176 26.43 1.15 12.37
N GLY A 177 25.66 1.92 11.59
CA GLY A 177 24.54 2.74 12.05
C GLY A 177 23.15 2.11 11.87
N LEU A 178 22.12 2.96 11.94
CA LEU A 178 20.70 2.58 11.78
C LEU A 178 20.38 2.04 10.36
N GLY A 179 21.14 2.47 9.34
CA GLY A 179 20.94 2.08 7.94
C GLY A 179 19.66 2.66 7.32
N GLY A 180 19.46 2.39 6.03
CA GLY A 180 18.30 2.85 5.28
C GLY A 180 18.64 3.91 4.22
N HIS A 181 17.59 4.48 3.64
CA HIS A 181 17.65 5.46 2.56
C HIS A 181 16.94 6.74 3.00
N ALA A 182 17.46 7.89 2.58
CA ALA A 182 16.82 9.18 2.73
C ALA A 182 16.79 9.91 1.39
N TRP A 183 15.69 10.59 1.09
CA TRP A 183 15.55 11.42 -0.11
C TRP A 183 14.72 12.66 0.17
N TRP A 184 15.08 13.76 -0.47
CA TRP A 184 14.41 15.06 -0.35
C TRP A 184 14.60 15.88 -1.62
N SER A 185 13.75 16.88 -1.83
CA SER A 185 13.94 17.91 -2.85
C SER A 185 14.60 19.15 -2.25
N VAL A 186 15.12 20.02 -3.11
CA VAL A 186 15.66 21.34 -2.75
C VAL A 186 14.92 22.37 -3.61
N ASN A 187 14.74 23.59 -3.09
CA ASN A 187 14.16 24.70 -3.86
C ASN A 187 15.06 25.14 -5.03
N SER A 188 14.49 25.89 -5.98
CA SER A 188 15.13 26.22 -7.26
C SER A 188 16.41 27.06 -7.13
N ASP A 189 16.57 27.79 -6.02
CA ASP A 189 17.73 28.61 -5.69
C ASP A 189 18.74 27.88 -4.78
N ASN A 190 18.51 26.60 -4.46
CA ASN A 190 19.39 25.75 -3.65
C ASN A 190 19.63 26.26 -2.22
N THR A 191 18.68 26.99 -1.63
CA THR A 191 18.81 27.60 -0.30
C THR A 191 18.08 26.83 0.82
N ALA A 192 17.13 25.96 0.48
CA ALA A 192 16.35 25.21 1.46
C ALA A 192 15.95 23.80 0.97
N ALA A 193 16.05 22.82 1.87
CA ALA A 193 15.56 21.47 1.64
C ALA A 193 14.07 21.36 1.95
N GLY A 194 13.36 20.59 1.13
CA GLY A 194 12.02 20.09 1.44
C GLY A 194 12.05 19.02 2.55
N PRO A 195 10.88 18.47 2.92
CA PRO A 195 10.81 17.41 3.93
C PRO A 195 11.62 16.18 3.54
N VAL A 196 12.41 15.65 4.47
CA VAL A 196 13.17 14.41 4.29
C VAL A 196 12.24 13.22 4.43
N MET A 197 12.22 12.37 3.40
CA MET A 197 11.57 11.07 3.42
C MET A 197 12.63 10.00 3.69
N THR A 198 12.28 8.96 4.45
CA THR A 198 13.22 7.89 4.79
C THR A 198 12.62 6.50 4.66
N TYR A 199 13.44 5.51 4.34
CA TYR A 199 13.12 4.08 4.41
C TYR A 199 14.17 3.37 5.25
N SER A 200 13.79 2.88 6.43
CA SER A 200 14.73 2.26 7.38
C SER A 200 15.13 0.83 6.97
N TYR A 201 16.23 0.33 7.54
CA TYR A 201 16.60 -1.09 7.42
C TYR A 201 15.50 -2.05 7.91
N THR A 202 14.69 -1.63 8.88
CA THR A 202 13.57 -2.42 9.41
C THR A 202 12.29 -2.32 8.58
N GLY A 203 12.35 -1.69 7.40
CA GLY A 203 11.23 -1.57 6.47
C GLY A 203 10.24 -0.45 6.78
N VAL A 204 10.63 0.55 7.58
CA VAL A 204 9.75 1.67 7.93
C VAL A 204 9.91 2.79 6.91
N LEU A 205 8.84 3.08 6.15
CA LEU A 205 8.75 4.25 5.29
C LEU A 205 8.20 5.45 6.10
N THR A 206 8.99 6.52 6.22
CA THR A 206 8.58 7.79 6.84
C THR A 206 8.48 8.87 5.77
N VAL A 207 7.28 9.46 5.63
CA VAL A 207 6.98 10.57 4.73
C VAL A 207 6.16 11.62 5.47
N SER A 208 6.35 12.90 5.15
CA SER A 208 5.64 14.00 5.81
C SER A 208 4.14 14.01 5.48
N GLN A 209 3.80 13.80 4.20
CA GLN A 209 2.44 13.73 3.71
C GLN A 209 2.36 12.73 2.54
N VAL A 210 1.28 11.95 2.50
CA VAL A 210 0.92 11.11 1.35
C VAL A 210 -0.24 11.79 0.63
N SER A 211 -0.09 12.08 -0.66
CA SER A 211 -1.21 12.58 -1.46
C SER A 211 -2.27 11.48 -1.61
N THR A 212 -3.46 11.73 -1.07
CA THR A 212 -4.59 10.79 -1.11
C THR A 212 -5.47 10.96 -2.35
N THR A 213 -5.17 11.92 -3.22
CA THR A 213 -5.98 12.20 -4.42
C THR A 213 -6.10 11.01 -5.38
N LEU A 214 -5.20 10.01 -5.27
CA LEU A 214 -5.27 8.73 -5.97
C LEU A 214 -5.32 7.50 -5.04
N VAL A 215 -5.25 7.69 -3.73
CA VAL A 215 -5.54 6.61 -2.78
C VAL A 215 -7.05 6.52 -2.72
N SER A 216 -7.63 5.75 -3.65
CA SER A 216 -9.03 5.38 -3.57
C SER A 216 -9.30 4.96 -2.12
N THR A 217 -10.35 5.50 -1.53
CA THR A 217 -10.78 5.26 -0.15
C THR A 217 -10.99 3.77 0.17
N ASN A 218 -10.90 2.90 -0.86
CA ASN A 218 -10.97 1.45 -0.81
C ASN A 218 -9.61 0.73 -0.65
N GLN A 219 -8.48 1.43 -0.48
CA GLN A 219 -7.15 0.80 -0.46
C GLN A 219 -6.25 1.25 0.70
N ILE A 220 -6.75 1.19 1.95
CA ILE A 220 -5.88 0.68 3.04
C ILE A 220 -5.96 -0.86 2.96
N ASN A 221 -5.59 -1.42 1.81
CA ASN A 221 -5.88 -2.81 1.41
C ASN A 221 -4.96 -3.85 2.09
N GLY A 222 -4.38 -3.49 3.25
CA GLY A 222 -3.41 -4.31 3.97
C GLY A 222 -3.49 -4.17 5.48
N LEU A 223 -4.50 -3.45 6.00
CA LEU A 223 -4.68 -3.37 7.45
C LEU A 223 -5.37 -4.64 7.95
N THR A 224 -4.57 -5.68 8.17
CA THR A 224 -4.99 -6.95 8.78
C THR A 224 -5.32 -6.81 10.28
N THR A 225 -4.88 -5.71 10.90
CA THR A 225 -5.12 -5.38 12.31
C THR A 225 -6.13 -4.25 12.43
N PRO A 226 -7.33 -4.47 13.01
CA PRO A 226 -8.32 -3.40 13.19
C PRO A 226 -7.76 -2.15 13.88
N ILE A 227 -8.15 -0.96 13.42
CA ILE A 227 -7.86 0.28 14.14
C ILE A 227 -8.57 0.23 15.49
N THR A 228 -7.82 0.45 16.57
CA THR A 228 -8.37 0.38 17.94
C THR A 228 -9.34 1.53 18.20
N LEU A 229 -10.21 1.39 19.21
CA LEU A 229 -11.10 2.49 19.63
C LEU A 229 -10.32 3.75 20.05
N ALA A 230 -9.17 3.58 20.71
CA ALA A 230 -8.32 4.70 21.12
C ALA A 230 -7.78 5.52 19.94
N GLN A 231 -7.77 4.94 18.74
CA GLN A 231 -7.33 5.56 17.49
C GLN A 231 -8.51 5.97 16.60
N GLY A 232 -9.74 5.96 17.12
CA GLY A 232 -10.95 6.33 16.39
C GLY A 232 -11.51 5.23 15.47
N GLY A 233 -11.01 4.00 15.59
CA GLY A 233 -11.53 2.84 14.87
C GLY A 233 -12.66 2.13 15.63
N THR A 234 -13.10 1.00 15.07
CA THR A 234 -14.13 0.13 15.69
C THR A 234 -13.54 -1.05 16.46
N GLY A 235 -12.23 -1.27 16.39
CA GLY A 235 -11.55 -2.41 17.04
C GLY A 235 -11.89 -3.79 16.48
N GLY A 236 -12.73 -3.88 15.44
CA GLY A 236 -13.17 -5.14 14.84
C GLY A 236 -12.89 -5.23 13.34
N LYS A 237 -12.61 -6.45 12.86
CA LYS A 237 -12.47 -6.78 11.43
C LYS A 237 -13.78 -7.22 10.77
N ASP A 238 -14.82 -7.43 11.56
CA ASP A 238 -16.15 -7.84 11.14
C ASP A 238 -17.21 -7.12 11.99
N GLN A 239 -18.46 -7.20 11.54
CA GLN A 239 -19.57 -6.49 12.16
C GLN A 239 -19.81 -6.94 13.62
N ALA A 240 -19.64 -8.22 13.92
CA ALA A 240 -19.88 -8.76 15.27
C ALA A 240 -18.83 -8.26 16.26
N THR A 241 -17.56 -8.33 15.89
CA THR A 241 -16.42 -7.87 16.68
C THR A 241 -16.48 -6.35 16.87
N ALA A 242 -16.82 -5.60 15.83
CA ALA A 242 -16.98 -4.14 15.91
C ALA A 242 -18.12 -3.75 16.89
N ARG A 243 -19.28 -4.41 16.83
CA ARG A 243 -20.36 -4.18 17.79
C ARG A 243 -19.93 -4.49 19.22
N ASN A 244 -19.25 -5.63 19.44
CA ASN A 244 -18.76 -6.00 20.77
C ASN A 244 -17.77 -4.95 21.32
N ALA A 245 -16.81 -4.50 20.51
CA ALA A 245 -15.83 -3.52 20.90
C ALA A 245 -16.45 -2.14 21.24
N LEU A 246 -17.54 -1.76 20.54
CA LEU A 246 -18.32 -0.57 20.83
C LEU A 246 -19.30 -0.72 22.01
N GLY A 247 -19.39 -1.89 22.66
CA GLY A 247 -20.34 -2.15 23.75
C GLY A 247 -21.79 -2.30 23.29
N LEU A 248 -22.03 -2.62 22.01
CA LEU A 248 -23.33 -2.78 21.37
C LEU A 248 -23.62 -4.23 20.93
N GLY A 249 -22.73 -5.17 21.28
CA GLY A 249 -22.85 -6.56 20.91
C GLY A 249 -23.74 -7.40 21.83
N THR A 250 -23.91 -8.67 21.48
CA THR A 250 -24.71 -9.60 22.27
C THR A 250 -24.18 -9.72 23.70
N GLY A 251 -25.03 -9.51 24.70
CA GLY A 251 -24.66 -9.52 26.12
C GLY A 251 -24.09 -8.21 26.66
N GLN A 252 -23.97 -7.17 25.84
CA GLN A 252 -23.59 -5.83 26.29
C GLN A 252 -24.80 -5.04 26.80
N ALA A 253 -24.55 -4.10 27.73
CA ALA A 253 -25.56 -3.23 28.32
C ALA A 253 -25.14 -1.75 28.18
N PRO A 254 -25.32 -1.13 26.99
CA PRO A 254 -24.92 0.26 26.77
C PRO A 254 -25.73 1.21 27.65
N VAL A 255 -25.08 2.26 28.17
CA VAL A 255 -25.69 3.28 29.01
C VAL A 255 -25.82 4.58 28.23
N PHE A 256 -27.05 5.10 28.13
CA PHE A 256 -27.36 6.36 27.48
C PHE A 256 -27.98 7.34 28.49
N ALA A 257 -27.62 8.62 28.41
CA ALA A 257 -28.25 9.66 29.23
C ALA A 257 -29.71 9.92 28.79
N GLY A 258 -29.99 9.77 27.50
CA GLY A 258 -31.31 9.83 26.90
C GLY A 258 -31.32 9.04 25.61
N LEU A 259 -32.49 8.49 25.27
CA LEU A 259 -32.69 7.73 24.04
C LEU A 259 -33.99 8.20 23.40
N ASP A 260 -33.87 8.90 22.27
CA ASP A 260 -35.00 9.27 21.42
C ASP A 260 -35.11 8.28 20.27
N ILE A 261 -36.30 7.69 20.09
CA ILE A 261 -36.52 6.60 19.13
C ILE A 261 -37.66 7.00 18.22
N VAL A 262 -37.30 7.41 17.01
CA VAL A 262 -38.25 7.69 15.93
C VAL A 262 -38.58 6.37 15.23
N GLY A 263 -39.43 5.55 15.84
CA GLY A 263 -39.81 4.25 15.29
C GLY A 263 -40.37 3.27 16.31
N ARG A 264 -40.18 1.97 16.05
CA ARG A 264 -40.56 0.87 16.95
C ARG A 264 -39.33 0.25 17.60
N VAL A 265 -39.46 -0.14 18.86
CA VAL A 265 -38.46 -0.93 19.58
C VAL A 265 -38.96 -2.36 19.70
N SER A 266 -38.15 -3.32 19.29
CA SER A 266 -38.33 -4.71 19.68
C SER A 266 -37.47 -5.01 20.91
N SER A 267 -38.08 -5.60 21.93
CA SER A 267 -37.40 -6.00 23.16
C SER A 267 -38.04 -7.26 23.71
N ASN A 268 -37.25 -8.12 24.36
CA ASN A 268 -37.79 -9.27 25.07
C ASN A 268 -38.62 -8.88 26.32
N GLY A 269 -38.42 -7.67 26.83
CA GLY A 269 -38.98 -7.24 28.11
C GLY A 269 -38.58 -5.83 28.48
N THR A 270 -39.41 -5.14 29.25
CA THR A 270 -39.00 -3.95 29.99
C THR A 270 -38.56 -4.36 31.39
N TRP A 271 -37.31 -4.05 31.74
CA TRP A 271 -36.72 -4.40 33.03
C TRP A 271 -36.52 -3.17 33.91
N CYS A 272 -37.47 -2.92 34.81
CA CYS A 272 -37.47 -1.77 35.70
C CYS A 272 -36.96 -2.10 37.10
N ARG A 273 -36.35 -1.11 37.75
CA ARG A 273 -36.01 -1.15 39.17
C ARG A 273 -37.19 -0.70 40.03
N THR A 274 -37.19 -1.12 41.30
CA THR A 274 -38.17 -0.61 42.28
C THR A 274 -37.87 0.85 42.62
N GLY A 275 -38.67 1.78 42.10
CA GLY A 275 -38.49 3.22 42.35
C GLY A 275 -37.19 3.80 41.76
N PHE A 276 -36.70 4.91 42.32
CA PHE A 276 -35.52 5.60 41.79
C PHE A 276 -34.18 4.98 42.21
N THR A 277 -34.10 4.29 43.34
CA THR A 277 -32.83 3.77 43.89
C THR A 277 -32.82 2.25 44.11
N GLY A 278 -33.93 1.56 43.85
CA GLY A 278 -34.00 0.11 44.03
C GLY A 278 -33.13 -0.66 43.05
N SER A 279 -32.88 -1.92 43.40
CA SER A 279 -32.31 -2.90 42.47
C SER A 279 -33.35 -3.32 41.43
N ARG A 280 -32.88 -3.84 40.30
CA ARG A 280 -33.76 -4.47 39.31
C ARG A 280 -34.14 -5.87 39.81
N GLY A 281 -35.42 -6.24 39.68
CA GLY A 281 -35.93 -7.56 40.06
C GLY A 281 -35.48 -8.67 39.10
N GLY A 282 -35.97 -9.91 39.28
CA GLY A 282 -35.67 -11.02 38.35
C GLY A 282 -36.58 -11.07 37.11
N THR A 283 -37.73 -10.40 37.16
CA THR A 283 -38.81 -10.50 36.17
C THR A 283 -38.88 -9.25 35.28
N VAL A 284 -39.38 -9.40 34.06
CA VAL A 284 -39.66 -8.30 33.13
C VAL A 284 -41.16 -8.19 32.86
N TYR A 285 -41.61 -7.00 32.46
CA TYR A 285 -42.99 -6.82 32.00
C TYR A 285 -43.04 -6.47 30.52
N ASN A 286 -44.15 -6.83 29.88
CA ASN A 286 -44.43 -6.53 28.49
C ASN A 286 -45.86 -6.03 28.33
N PHE A 287 -46.02 -5.05 27.44
CA PHE A 287 -47.33 -4.64 26.94
C PHE A 287 -47.49 -5.15 25.52
N ASN A 288 -48.54 -5.93 25.29
CA ASN A 288 -48.84 -6.50 23.99
C ASN A 288 -50.12 -5.86 23.43
N TRP A 289 -50.05 -5.30 22.23
CA TRP A 289 -51.25 -4.82 21.53
C TRP A 289 -51.91 -5.98 20.78
N THR A 290 -53.12 -6.35 21.16
CA THR A 290 -53.87 -7.47 20.55
C THR A 290 -54.62 -7.08 19.27
N GLY A 291 -54.54 -5.82 18.85
CA GLY A 291 -55.38 -5.24 17.80
C GLY A 291 -56.57 -4.44 18.35
N ASN A 292 -57.02 -4.73 19.57
CA ASN A 292 -58.16 -4.07 20.19
C ASN A 292 -57.86 -3.56 21.61
N ASN A 293 -57.02 -4.28 22.35
CA ASN A 293 -56.68 -3.98 23.74
C ASN A 293 -55.17 -4.14 23.99
N VAL A 294 -54.69 -3.60 25.11
CA VAL A 294 -53.33 -3.82 25.59
C VAL A 294 -53.34 -4.89 26.67
N ASP A 295 -52.66 -5.99 26.44
CA ASP A 295 -52.44 -7.03 27.45
C ASP A 295 -51.14 -6.79 28.21
N VAL A 296 -51.15 -7.14 29.49
CA VAL A 296 -50.01 -7.06 30.40
C VAL A 296 -49.49 -8.46 30.68
N TYR A 297 -48.22 -8.68 30.38
CA TYR A 297 -47.49 -9.91 30.69
C TYR A 297 -46.37 -9.63 31.67
N ILE A 298 -46.14 -10.55 32.60
CA ILE A 298 -44.94 -10.62 33.43
C ILE A 298 -44.21 -11.90 33.04
N ASP A 299 -43.02 -11.73 32.48
CA ASP A 299 -42.30 -12.78 31.75
C ASP A 299 -43.23 -13.46 30.72
N ASN A 300 -43.48 -14.77 30.87
CA ASN A 300 -44.38 -15.54 30.01
C ASN A 300 -45.81 -15.64 30.56
N THR A 301 -46.12 -15.02 31.71
CA THR A 301 -47.42 -15.13 32.39
C THR A 301 -48.34 -13.97 32.00
N TYR A 302 -49.52 -14.29 31.48
CA TYR A 302 -50.59 -13.31 31.28
C TYR A 302 -51.15 -12.84 32.63
N VAL A 303 -51.09 -11.53 32.90
CA VAL A 303 -51.64 -10.93 34.12
C VAL A 303 -53.04 -10.40 33.92
N GLY A 304 -53.33 -9.87 32.73
CA GLY A 304 -54.59 -9.23 32.46
C GLY A 304 -54.55 -8.26 31.30
N THR A 305 -55.71 -7.78 30.93
CA THR A 305 -55.85 -6.70 29.96
C THR A 305 -55.87 -5.35 30.69
N MET A 306 -55.15 -4.37 30.15
CA MET A 306 -55.15 -3.00 30.65
C MET A 306 -56.47 -2.34 30.30
N THR A 307 -57.39 -2.35 31.25
CA THR A 307 -58.70 -1.72 31.11
C THR A 307 -58.63 -0.26 31.53
N LEU A 308 -58.79 0.64 30.56
CA LEU A 308 -59.05 2.06 30.80
C LEU A 308 -60.57 2.28 30.71
N PHE A 309 -61.18 2.93 31.72
CA PHE A 309 -62.63 3.16 31.81
C PHE A 309 -63.15 4.21 30.78
N THR A 310 -62.83 4.03 29.51
CA THR A 310 -63.22 4.93 28.42
C THR A 310 -64.71 4.75 28.11
N SER A 311 -65.50 5.81 28.31
CA SER A 311 -66.97 5.73 28.27
C SER A 311 -67.62 6.80 27.38
N ASP A 312 -66.90 7.31 26.38
CA ASP A 312 -67.37 8.36 25.47
C ASP A 312 -68.45 7.85 24.50
N TYR A 313 -69.44 8.69 24.14
CA TYR A 313 -70.52 8.29 23.23
C TYR A 313 -70.03 8.02 21.80
N ARG A 314 -68.92 8.65 21.37
CA ARG A 314 -68.35 8.49 20.02
C ARG A 314 -67.79 7.10 19.76
N ILE A 315 -67.44 6.37 20.81
CA ILE A 315 -66.94 4.98 20.74
C ILE A 315 -68.03 3.95 21.06
N LYS A 316 -69.30 4.38 21.19
CA LYS A 316 -70.44 3.52 21.49
C LYS A 316 -71.42 3.50 20.32
N LYS A 317 -71.97 2.32 20.04
CA LYS A 317 -73.02 2.11 19.03
C LYS A 317 -74.16 1.32 19.65
N PHE A 318 -75.37 1.48 19.10
CA PHE A 318 -76.59 0.80 19.57
C PHE A 318 -76.89 1.00 21.07
N ILE A 319 -76.76 2.24 21.54
CA ILE A 319 -77.03 2.60 22.94
C ILE A 319 -78.51 2.38 23.24
N LYS A 320 -78.79 1.49 24.19
CA LYS A 320 -80.12 1.17 24.70
C LYS A 320 -80.10 1.18 26.22
N GLU A 321 -81.27 1.39 26.82
CA GLU A 321 -81.41 1.26 28.27
C GLU A 321 -81.26 -0.21 28.68
N LEU A 322 -80.43 -0.45 29.71
CA LEU A 322 -80.19 -1.77 30.25
C LEU A 322 -81.45 -2.24 30.99
N LYS A 323 -82.09 -3.30 30.50
CA LYS A 323 -83.24 -3.94 31.14
C LYS A 323 -82.81 -5.27 31.76
N VAL A 324 -83.00 -5.38 33.06
CA VAL A 324 -82.78 -6.59 33.85
C VAL A 324 -84.08 -6.89 34.58
N PRO A 325 -84.50 -8.16 34.77
CA PRO A 325 -85.72 -8.49 35.49
C PRO A 325 -85.78 -7.89 36.91
N SER A 326 -84.67 -7.94 37.64
CA SER A 326 -84.46 -7.31 38.94
C SER A 326 -82.95 -7.12 39.14
N PHE A 327 -82.51 -5.89 39.40
CA PHE A 327 -81.12 -5.63 39.78
C PHE A 327 -80.85 -6.06 41.22
N LEU A 328 -81.84 -5.99 42.11
CA LEU A 328 -81.74 -6.50 43.47
C LEU A 328 -81.47 -8.01 43.51
N ASP A 329 -82.19 -8.79 42.70
CA ASP A 329 -82.00 -10.25 42.63
C ASP A 329 -80.59 -10.60 42.13
N ARG A 330 -80.04 -9.81 41.19
CA ARG A 330 -78.65 -9.97 40.75
C ARG A 330 -77.66 -9.67 41.86
N ILE A 331 -77.89 -8.60 42.62
CA ILE A 331 -77.03 -8.23 43.74
C ILE A 331 -77.05 -9.31 44.83
N ASP A 332 -78.22 -9.86 45.15
CA ASP A 332 -78.38 -10.95 46.12
C ASP A 332 -77.74 -12.27 45.64
N ALA A 333 -77.71 -12.50 44.33
CA ALA A 333 -77.07 -13.68 43.75
C ALA A 333 -75.53 -13.61 43.78
N TYR A 334 -74.92 -12.42 43.91
CA TYR A 334 -73.46 -12.32 44.00
C TYR A 334 -72.94 -12.78 45.37
N ARG A 335 -72.10 -13.82 45.38
CA ARG A 335 -71.45 -14.31 46.59
C ARG A 335 -70.23 -13.47 46.96
N LEU A 336 -70.40 -12.60 47.94
CA LEU A 336 -69.28 -11.87 48.57
C LEU A 336 -68.41 -12.84 49.37
N VAL A 337 -67.11 -12.83 49.09
CA VAL A 337 -66.13 -13.68 49.79
C VAL A 337 -64.98 -12.86 50.33
N THR A 338 -64.39 -13.34 51.42
CA THR A 338 -63.04 -12.97 51.83
C THR A 338 -62.08 -14.08 51.45
N TYR A 339 -60.88 -13.73 51.01
CA TYR A 339 -59.89 -14.70 50.56
C TYR A 339 -58.47 -14.18 50.78
N GLU A 340 -57.55 -15.11 51.01
CA GLU A 340 -56.12 -14.83 50.90
C GLU A 340 -55.65 -15.29 49.51
N ARG A 341 -54.71 -14.54 48.92
CA ARG A 341 -54.13 -14.94 47.63
C ARG A 341 -53.25 -16.17 47.85
N LYS A 342 -53.53 -17.26 47.18
CA LYS A 342 -52.62 -18.41 47.14
C LYS A 342 -51.41 -18.11 46.26
N ILE A 343 -50.34 -18.91 46.42
CA ILE A 343 -49.24 -18.93 45.45
C ILE A 343 -49.73 -19.66 44.20
N PHE A 344 -49.66 -19.00 43.06
CA PHE A 344 -49.99 -19.56 41.75
C PHE A 344 -48.98 -19.09 40.70
N GLY A 345 -48.11 -20.01 40.28
CA GLY A 345 -46.95 -19.68 39.46
C GLY A 345 -45.99 -18.72 40.17
N ASP A 346 -45.20 -18.01 39.37
CA ASP A 346 -44.17 -17.10 39.90
C ASP A 346 -44.66 -15.66 40.10
N VAL A 347 -45.77 -15.30 39.45
CA VAL A 347 -46.30 -13.94 39.40
C VAL A 347 -47.35 -13.67 40.48
N PHE A 348 -48.27 -14.61 40.71
CA PHE A 348 -49.31 -14.44 41.72
C PHE A 348 -48.86 -15.05 43.04
N ARG A 349 -48.36 -14.20 43.95
CA ARG A 349 -47.92 -14.62 45.29
C ARG A 349 -48.73 -13.94 46.36
N GLY A 350 -49.17 -14.73 47.33
CA GLY A 350 -49.82 -14.24 48.54
C GLY A 350 -48.85 -13.55 49.49
N ASP A 351 -49.34 -12.56 50.20
CA ASP A 351 -48.66 -11.83 51.26
C ASP A 351 -49.29 -12.05 52.64
N GLY A 352 -50.20 -13.03 52.76
CA GLY A 352 -50.96 -13.34 53.98
C GLY A 352 -52.03 -12.31 54.32
N ARG A 353 -52.34 -11.36 53.43
CA ARG A 353 -53.42 -10.40 53.63
C ARG A 353 -54.76 -11.00 53.19
N VAL A 354 -55.77 -10.78 54.01
CA VAL A 354 -57.17 -11.08 53.68
C VAL A 354 -57.70 -9.97 52.78
N TYR A 355 -58.16 -10.35 51.60
CA TYR A 355 -58.85 -9.50 50.62
C TYR A 355 -60.34 -9.80 50.65
N GLN A 356 -61.14 -8.86 50.16
CA GLN A 356 -62.57 -9.03 49.91
C GLN A 356 -62.83 -8.95 48.40
N GLY A 357 -63.76 -9.75 47.89
CA GLY A 357 -64.18 -9.67 46.50
C GLY A 357 -65.21 -10.72 46.11
N LEU A 358 -65.23 -11.02 44.82
CA LEU A 358 -66.07 -12.04 44.19
C LEU A 358 -65.17 -13.09 43.54
N ILE A 359 -65.70 -14.30 43.33
CA ILE A 359 -65.05 -15.31 42.50
C ILE A 359 -65.55 -15.15 41.07
N ALA A 360 -64.62 -15.04 40.12
CA ALA A 360 -64.94 -14.65 38.75
C ALA A 360 -66.01 -15.55 38.11
N HIS A 361 -65.75 -16.86 37.97
CA HIS A 361 -66.73 -17.74 37.33
C HIS A 361 -68.12 -17.76 38.03
N GLU A 362 -68.19 -17.57 39.35
CA GLU A 362 -69.47 -17.45 40.07
C GLU A 362 -70.19 -16.14 39.70
N ALA A 363 -69.47 -15.02 39.62
CA ALA A 363 -70.04 -13.75 39.16
C ALA A 363 -70.47 -13.78 37.68
N GLN A 364 -69.76 -14.54 36.86
CA GLN A 364 -70.07 -14.73 35.44
C GLN A 364 -71.40 -15.46 35.21
N GLU A 365 -71.76 -16.40 36.09
CA GLU A 365 -73.05 -17.10 36.06
C GLU A 365 -74.23 -16.15 36.36
N VAL A 366 -74.04 -15.15 37.23
CA VAL A 366 -75.05 -14.13 37.56
C VAL A 366 -75.18 -13.08 36.45
N ASN A 367 -74.04 -12.56 35.98
CA ASN A 367 -73.98 -11.58 34.91
C ASN A 367 -72.79 -11.91 33.98
N PRO A 368 -73.04 -12.38 32.75
CA PRO A 368 -71.97 -12.72 31.82
C PRO A 368 -71.02 -11.56 31.49
N LEU A 369 -71.46 -10.30 31.68
CA LEU A 369 -70.65 -9.11 31.45
C LEU A 369 -69.78 -8.73 32.66
N ALA A 370 -69.98 -9.34 33.83
CA ALA A 370 -69.21 -9.07 35.04
C ALA A 370 -67.80 -9.66 35.04
N VAL A 371 -67.45 -10.44 34.00
CA VAL A 371 -66.17 -11.14 33.89
C VAL A 371 -65.68 -11.14 32.45
N THR A 372 -64.38 -10.95 32.29
CA THR A 372 -63.65 -11.20 31.05
C THR A 372 -62.83 -12.48 31.18
N GLY A 373 -62.88 -13.31 30.14
CA GLY A 373 -62.19 -14.59 30.06
C GLY A 373 -63.06 -15.79 30.42
N GLU A 374 -62.49 -16.98 30.25
CA GLU A 374 -63.17 -18.27 30.45
C GLU A 374 -62.66 -18.98 31.71
N LYS A 375 -63.53 -19.74 32.37
CA LYS A 375 -63.16 -20.51 33.55
C LYS A 375 -62.11 -21.55 33.16
N ASP A 376 -61.01 -21.57 33.92
CA ASP A 376 -59.86 -22.47 33.66
C ASP A 376 -59.28 -22.33 32.24
N GLY A 377 -59.42 -21.15 31.63
CA GLY A 377 -58.90 -20.86 30.31
C GLY A 377 -57.38 -21.04 30.23
N VAL A 378 -56.90 -21.51 29.07
CA VAL A 378 -55.46 -21.67 28.78
C VAL A 378 -55.11 -21.03 27.44
N ASP A 379 -53.86 -20.63 27.28
CA ASP A 379 -53.32 -20.17 26.00
C ASP A 379 -52.86 -21.34 25.10
N GLU A 380 -52.39 -21.02 23.89
CA GLU A 380 -51.89 -21.98 22.89
C GLU A 380 -50.72 -22.84 23.39
N ASN A 381 -50.03 -22.41 24.45
CA ASN A 381 -48.89 -23.10 25.05
C ASN A 381 -49.29 -23.84 26.34
N GLY A 382 -50.58 -23.87 26.69
CA GLY A 382 -51.09 -24.52 27.90
C GLY A 382 -50.89 -23.72 29.19
N ASN A 383 -50.48 -22.44 29.10
CA ASN A 383 -50.39 -21.59 30.29
C ASN A 383 -51.77 -21.10 30.70
N ALA A 384 -52.00 -21.01 32.02
CA ALA A 384 -53.29 -20.55 32.55
C ALA A 384 -53.56 -19.07 32.23
N ARG A 385 -54.77 -18.78 31.75
CA ARG A 385 -55.33 -17.44 31.61
C ARG A 385 -56.27 -17.15 32.78
N ILE A 386 -55.84 -16.23 33.63
CA ILE A 386 -56.62 -15.87 34.82
C ILE A 386 -57.83 -15.02 34.41
N GLN A 387 -59.03 -15.45 34.81
CA GLN A 387 -60.25 -14.65 34.62
C GLN A 387 -60.18 -13.34 35.39
N GLN A 388 -60.78 -12.30 34.82
CA GLN A 388 -60.80 -10.96 35.41
C GLN A 388 -62.23 -10.51 35.66
N LEU A 389 -62.50 -9.93 36.82
CA LEU A 389 -63.76 -9.21 37.05
C LEU A 389 -63.78 -7.95 36.18
N ASP A 390 -64.93 -7.64 35.59
CA ASP A 390 -65.22 -6.35 34.97
C ASP A 390 -65.93 -5.46 35.99
N PRO A 391 -65.22 -4.46 36.57
CA PRO A 391 -65.81 -3.62 37.60
C PRO A 391 -66.99 -2.79 37.09
N MET A 392 -67.02 -2.44 35.79
CA MET A 392 -68.06 -1.56 35.27
C MET A 392 -69.42 -2.25 35.30
N ALA A 393 -69.48 -3.51 34.89
CA ALA A 393 -70.70 -4.30 34.94
C ALA A 393 -71.23 -4.44 36.38
N LEU A 394 -70.35 -4.77 37.33
CA LEU A 394 -70.70 -4.88 38.76
C LEU A 394 -71.20 -3.55 39.35
N ILE A 395 -70.52 -2.44 39.02
CA ILE A 395 -70.93 -1.10 39.44
C ILE A 395 -72.30 -0.75 38.84
N THR A 396 -72.55 -1.08 37.57
CA THR A 396 -73.84 -0.79 36.95
C THR A 396 -74.99 -1.62 37.52
N ASP A 397 -74.75 -2.86 37.94
CA ASP A 397 -75.75 -3.65 38.67
C ASP A 397 -76.07 -2.99 40.03
N LEU A 398 -75.04 -2.53 40.77
CA LEU A 398 -75.23 -1.81 42.04
C LEU A 398 -76.01 -0.50 41.82
N MET A 399 -75.70 0.26 40.77
CA MET A 399 -76.44 1.47 40.42
C MET A 399 -77.91 1.18 40.10
N GLY A 400 -78.17 0.06 39.40
CA GLY A 400 -79.52 -0.42 39.11
C GLY A 400 -80.30 -0.77 40.39
N ALA A 401 -79.70 -1.56 41.27
CA ALA A 401 -80.31 -1.95 42.55
C ALA A 401 -80.60 -0.74 43.44
N VAL A 402 -79.70 0.25 43.48
CA VAL A 402 -79.94 1.51 44.21
C VAL A 402 -81.12 2.28 43.61
N LYS A 403 -81.30 2.27 42.29
CA LYS A 403 -82.48 2.90 41.65
C LYS A 403 -83.78 2.18 42.02
N GLU A 404 -83.78 0.85 42.02
CA GLU A 404 -84.93 0.03 42.44
C GLU A 404 -85.28 0.28 43.91
N LEU A 405 -84.31 0.19 44.83
CA LEU A 405 -84.51 0.48 46.25
C LEU A 405 -85.07 1.88 46.48
N ARG A 406 -84.59 2.89 45.74
CA ARG A 406 -85.13 4.24 45.83
C ARG A 406 -86.59 4.33 45.39
N ALA A 407 -86.99 3.56 44.38
CA ALA A 407 -88.38 3.50 43.93
C ALA A 407 -89.29 2.80 44.96
N GLU A 408 -88.84 1.67 45.52
CA GLU A 408 -89.57 0.96 46.58
C GLU A 408 -89.74 1.80 47.84
N VAL A 409 -88.68 2.48 48.29
CA VAL A 409 -88.74 3.38 49.45
C VAL A 409 -89.70 4.55 49.17
N ALA A 410 -89.73 5.08 47.94
CA ALA A 410 -90.67 6.13 47.58
C ALA A 410 -92.13 5.64 47.59
N ALA A 411 -92.39 4.44 47.06
CA ALA A 411 -93.72 3.81 47.09
C ALA A 411 -94.17 3.52 48.52
N LEU A 412 -93.28 2.98 49.36
CA LEU A 412 -93.55 2.71 50.77
C LEU A 412 -93.88 4.00 51.53
N LYS A 413 -93.10 5.07 51.32
CA LYS A 413 -93.39 6.40 51.92
C LYS A 413 -94.74 6.95 51.47
N ALA A 414 -95.12 6.76 50.20
CA ALA A 414 -96.44 7.17 49.71
C ALA A 414 -97.57 6.37 50.34
N SER A 415 -97.39 5.07 50.59
CA SER A 415 -98.40 4.23 51.26
C SER A 415 -98.59 4.52 52.76
N ILE A 416 -97.60 5.16 53.40
CA ILE A 416 -97.62 5.50 54.83
C ILE A 416 -98.16 6.93 55.05
N GLN A 417 -98.32 7.75 54.00
CA GLN A 417 -98.97 9.06 54.10
C GLN A 417 -100.47 8.89 54.38
N PRO A 418 -101.03 9.51 55.42
CA PRO A 418 -102.47 9.47 55.66
C PRO A 418 -103.23 10.11 54.48
N ALA A 419 -104.43 9.60 54.19
CA ALA A 419 -105.29 10.17 53.14
C ALA A 419 -105.45 11.68 53.34
N PRO A 420 -105.41 12.50 52.27
CA PRO A 420 -105.62 13.94 52.40
C PRO A 420 -106.96 14.19 53.11
N GLU A 421 -106.92 14.99 54.17
CA GLU A 421 -108.07 15.38 54.96
C GLU A 421 -109.15 15.94 54.01
N PRO A 422 -110.42 15.50 54.09
CA PRO A 422 -111.45 15.96 53.17
C PRO A 422 -111.58 17.48 53.32
N ALA A 423 -111.41 18.20 52.20
CA ALA A 423 -111.57 19.64 52.15
C ALA A 423 -112.96 20.01 52.69
N THR A 424 -112.98 20.68 53.84
CA THR A 424 -114.20 21.27 54.40
C THR A 424 -114.69 22.35 53.43
N ALA A 425 -115.94 22.19 52.99
CA ALA A 425 -116.66 23.05 52.04
C ALA A 425 -116.84 24.48 52.53
#